data_AF-A0AAV3RS32-F1
#
_entry.id   AF-A0AAV3RS32-F1
#
_cell.length_a   1.000
_cell.length_b   1.000
_cell.length_c   1.000
_cell.angle_alpha   90.00
_cell.angle_beta   90.00
_cell.angle_gamma   90.00
#
_symmetry.space_group_name_H-M   'P 1'
#
loop_
_entity.id
_entity.type
_entity.pdbx_description
1 polymer ?
#
loop_
_entity_poly.entity_id
_entity_poly.type
_entity_poly.pdbx_seq_one_letter_code
_entity_poly.pdbx_strand_id
1 'polypeptide(L)'
;MERFRKGGSITRPPVLDGTNYAYWEARMTAFLKSLDMKTWKYVRVGWTTPTVTNEGVTTVKREDSWTGKEQELAVANDKTINVIFNVVDLNVFKLINTCSGGA
;
A
#
# COMPACT_ATOMS: atom_id res chain seq x y z
N MET A 1 -26.58 1.43 19.09
CA MET A 1 -25.30 1.87 18.48
C MET A 1 -24.20 1.54 19.45
N GLU A 2 -23.37 0.55 19.14
CA GLU A 2 -22.12 0.30 19.85
C GLU A 2 -21.17 -0.35 18.85
N ARG A 3 -20.32 0.47 18.21
CA ARG A 3 -19.25 -0.06 17.35
C ARG A 3 -18.19 -0.60 18.29
N PHE A 4 -18.23 -1.91 18.55
CA PHE A 4 -17.20 -2.63 19.29
C PHE A 4 -15.81 -2.11 18.89
N ARG A 5 -15.13 -1.44 19.84
CA ARG A 5 -13.70 -1.12 19.71
C ARG A 5 -12.97 -2.44 19.59
N LYS A 6 -12.69 -2.88 18.36
CA LYS A 6 -11.77 -3.98 18.05
C LYS A 6 -10.35 -3.53 18.37
N GLY A 7 -10.04 -3.36 19.65
CA GLY A 7 -8.68 -3.25 20.13
C GLY A 7 -7.98 -4.60 19.97
N GLY A 8 -6.84 -4.61 19.28
CA GLY A 8 -5.85 -5.69 19.40
C GLY A 8 -5.63 -6.59 18.18
N SER A 9 -6.50 -6.62 17.18
CA SER A 9 -6.26 -7.49 16.00
C SER A 9 -5.08 -6.97 15.16
N ILE A 10 -4.03 -7.78 15.00
CA ILE A 10 -2.94 -7.56 14.03
C ILE A 10 -3.23 -8.21 12.67
N THR A 11 -4.41 -8.83 12.53
CA THR A 11 -4.84 -9.55 11.32
C THR A 11 -5.86 -8.77 10.50
N ARG A 12 -6.30 -7.62 10.99
CA ARG A 12 -7.20 -6.70 10.29
C ARG A 12 -6.56 -5.32 10.19
N PRO A 13 -6.71 -4.64 9.05
CA PRO A 13 -6.19 -3.29 8.91
C PRO A 13 -6.87 -2.33 9.90
N PRO A 14 -6.11 -1.42 10.54
CA PRO A 14 -6.70 -0.40 11.40
C PRO A 14 -7.41 0.66 10.55
N VAL A 15 -8.62 1.03 10.97
CA VAL A 15 -9.42 2.08 10.31
C VAL A 15 -8.83 3.44 10.63
N LEU A 16 -8.66 4.29 9.62
CA LEU A 16 -8.33 5.71 9.81
C LEU A 16 -9.64 6.46 10.10
N ASP A 17 -9.88 6.80 11.36
CA ASP A 17 -11.12 7.48 11.80
C ASP A 17 -10.93 9.00 12.00
N GLY A 18 -9.76 9.54 11.63
CA GLY A 18 -9.41 10.95 11.81
C GLY A 18 -8.91 11.29 13.22
N THR A 19 -8.87 10.33 14.15
CA THR A 19 -8.36 10.53 15.51
C THR A 19 -7.01 9.83 15.69
N ASN A 20 -6.07 10.52 16.33
CA ASN A 20 -4.74 9.98 16.69
C ASN A 20 -4.00 9.29 15.52
N TYR A 21 -3.65 10.09 14.50
CA TYR A 21 -2.92 9.62 13.31
C TYR A 21 -1.65 8.82 13.66
N ALA A 22 -0.88 9.26 14.65
CA ALA A 22 0.35 8.56 15.07
C ALA A 22 0.07 7.12 15.54
N TYR A 23 -1.01 6.92 16.29
CA TYR A 23 -1.43 5.59 16.71
C TYR A 23 -1.90 4.73 15.54
N TRP A 24 -2.68 5.31 14.62
CA TRP A 24 -3.09 4.62 13.39
C TRP A 24 -1.89 4.23 12.54
N GLU A 25 -0.92 5.13 12.35
CA GLU A 25 0.30 4.91 11.57
C GLU A 25 1.13 3.75 12.15
N ALA A 26 1.34 3.73 13.46
CA ALA A 26 2.06 2.66 14.15
C ALA A 26 1.36 1.30 13.97
N ARG A 27 0.02 1.27 14.08
CA ARG A 27 -0.79 0.06 13.90
C ARG A 27 -0.79 -0.41 12.44
N MET A 28 -0.88 0.50 11.48
CA MET A 28 -0.82 0.20 10.05
C MET A 28 0.54 -0.37 9.67
N THR A 29 1.59 0.23 10.20
CA THR A 29 2.97 -0.24 10.02
C THR A 29 3.14 -1.65 10.57
N ALA A 30 2.63 -1.94 11.77
CA ALA A 30 2.69 -3.28 12.35
C ALA A 30 1.90 -4.31 11.54
N PHE A 31 0.69 -3.94 11.07
CA PHE A 31 -0.13 -4.78 10.20
C PHE A 31 0.58 -5.12 8.88
N LEU A 32 1.09 -4.12 8.16
CA LEU A 32 1.82 -4.31 6.90
C LEU A 32 3.08 -5.17 7.08
N LYS A 33 3.85 -4.93 8.16
CA LYS A 33 5.01 -5.76 8.49
C LYS A 33 4.65 -7.21 8.82
N SER A 34 3.49 -7.45 9.43
CA SER A 34 3.02 -8.81 9.74
C SER A 34 2.55 -9.57 8.49
N LEU A 35 2.12 -8.88 7.45
CA LEU A 35 1.77 -9.48 6.16
C LEU A 35 3.03 -9.89 5.40
N ASP A 36 3.98 -8.96 5.27
CA ASP A 36 5.29 -9.20 4.66
C ASP A 36 6.21 -7.97 4.89
N MET A 37 7.36 -8.19 5.52
CA MET A 37 8.35 -7.13 5.73
C MET A 37 8.88 -6.53 4.41
N LYS A 38 8.92 -7.31 3.31
CA LYS A 38 9.31 -6.80 1.99
C LYS A 38 8.24 -5.82 1.48
N THR A 39 6.96 -6.15 1.63
CA THR A 39 5.82 -5.29 1.29
C THR A 39 5.91 -3.92 1.97
N TRP A 40 6.18 -3.82 3.28
CA TRP A 40 6.36 -2.52 3.96
C TRP A 40 7.51 -1.68 3.39
N LYS A 41 8.65 -2.32 3.07
CA LYS A 41 9.79 -1.62 2.47
C LYS A 41 9.41 -0.99 1.12
N TYR A 42 8.59 -1.68 0.32
CA TYR A 42 8.19 -1.18 -1.00
C TYR A 42 7.08 -0.14 -0.95
N VAL A 43 6.19 -0.18 0.05
CA VAL A 43 5.25 0.93 0.33
C VAL A 43 6.00 2.25 0.49
N ARG A 44 7.18 2.22 1.14
CA ARG A 44 7.99 3.42 1.40
C ARG A 44 8.82 3.89 0.20
N VAL A 45 9.36 2.96 -0.59
CA VAL A 45 10.26 3.28 -1.71
C VAL A 45 9.49 3.55 -3.01
N GLY A 46 8.25 3.04 -3.10
CA GLY A 46 7.49 3.01 -4.34
C GLY A 46 7.93 1.86 -5.24
N TRP A 47 6.99 1.31 -6.00
CA TRP A 47 7.29 0.41 -7.10
C TRP A 47 7.44 1.21 -8.39
N THR A 48 8.47 0.89 -9.17
CA THR A 48 8.67 1.44 -10.51
C THR A 48 8.71 0.30 -11.51
N THR A 49 8.06 0.48 -12.65
CA THR A 49 8.06 -0.52 -13.71
C THR A 49 9.50 -0.82 -14.15
N PRO A 50 9.89 -2.10 -14.27
CA PRO A 50 11.21 -2.48 -14.74
C PRO A 50 11.53 -1.87 -16.11
N THR A 51 12.74 -1.31 -16.25
CA THR A 51 13.22 -0.72 -17.50
C THR A 51 14.53 -1.36 -17.94
N VAL A 52 14.78 -1.35 -19.25
CA VAL A 52 16.06 -1.74 -19.85
C VAL A 52 16.61 -0.56 -20.64
N THR A 53 17.91 -0.30 -20.52
CA THR A 53 18.60 0.70 -21.32
C THR A 53 19.48 -0.01 -22.34
N ASN A 54 19.17 0.17 -23.62
CA ASN A 54 19.99 -0.32 -24.73
C ASN A 54 20.43 0.89 -25.55
N GLU A 55 21.74 1.02 -25.79
CA GLU A 55 22.32 2.09 -26.63
C GLU A 55 21.85 3.51 -26.25
N GLY A 56 21.66 3.76 -24.95
CA GLY A 56 21.21 5.06 -24.42
C GLY A 56 19.69 5.28 -24.49
N VAL A 57 18.92 4.34 -25.04
CA VAL A 57 17.46 4.37 -25.04
C VAL A 57 16.92 3.52 -23.89
N THR A 58 16.23 4.15 -22.95
CA THR A 58 15.52 3.45 -21.87
C THR A 58 14.10 3.13 -22.29
N THR A 59 13.73 1.85 -22.26
CA THR A 59 12.38 1.38 -22.54
C THR A 59 11.85 0.53 -21.40
N VAL A 60 10.52 0.46 -21.28
CA VAL A 60 9.86 -0.45 -20.34
C VAL A 60 10.13 -1.89 -20.79
N LYS A 61 10.60 -2.73 -19.86
CA LYS A 61 10.75 -4.15 -20.11
C LYS A 61 9.38 -4.81 -20.23
N ARG A 62 9.26 -5.74 -21.18
CA ARG A 62 8.11 -6.65 -21.26
C ARG A 62 8.11 -7.60 -20.06
N GLU A 63 6.93 -7.98 -19.56
CA GLU A 63 6.78 -8.82 -18.36
C GLU A 63 7.46 -10.19 -18.45
N ASP A 64 7.46 -10.79 -19.65
CA ASP A 64 8.13 -12.05 -19.96
C ASP A 64 9.67 -11.96 -19.83
N SER A 65 10.23 -10.75 -19.90
CA SER A 65 11.65 -10.47 -19.72
C SER A 65 12.03 -10.05 -18.29
N TRP A 66 11.06 -10.04 -17.36
CA TRP A 66 11.33 -9.70 -15.97
C TRP A 66 12.11 -10.81 -15.29
N THR A 67 13.15 -10.40 -14.55
CA THR A 67 13.89 -11.25 -13.62
C THR A 67 12.97 -11.69 -12.48
N GLY A 68 13.29 -12.81 -11.81
CA GLY A 68 12.52 -13.26 -10.64
C GLY A 68 12.40 -12.19 -9.55
N LYS A 69 13.42 -11.34 -9.39
CA LYS A 69 13.37 -10.20 -8.46
C LYS A 69 12.39 -9.12 -8.92
N GLU A 70 12.36 -8.77 -10.20
CA GLU A 70 11.39 -7.81 -10.76
C GLU A 70 9.95 -8.33 -10.62
N GLN A 71 9.72 -9.64 -10.81
CA GLN A 71 8.41 -10.27 -10.58
C GLN A 71 8.01 -10.29 -9.10
N GLU A 72 8.92 -10.66 -8.19
CA GLU A 72 8.67 -10.58 -6.74
C GLU A 72 8.28 -9.15 -6.32
N LEU A 73 8.90 -8.14 -6.93
CA LEU A 73 8.61 -6.73 -6.67
C LEU A 73 7.21 -6.34 -7.15
N ALA A 74 6.82 -6.75 -8.35
CA ALA A 74 5.48 -6.51 -8.87
C ALA A 74 4.40 -7.16 -7.98
N VAL A 75 4.61 -8.42 -7.57
CA VAL A 75 3.70 -9.13 -6.66
C VAL A 75 3.57 -8.43 -5.30
N ALA A 76 4.67 -7.94 -4.73
CA ALA A 76 4.64 -7.18 -3.48
C ALA A 76 3.88 -5.84 -3.63
N ASN A 77 4.03 -5.18 -4.77
CA ASN A 77 3.27 -3.97 -5.11
C ASN A 77 1.77 -4.26 -5.20
N ASP A 78 1.36 -5.30 -5.92
CA ASP A 78 -0.05 -5.65 -6.08
C ASP A 78 -0.71 -6.03 -4.74
N LYS A 79 0.02 -6.74 -3.88
CA LYS A 79 -0.40 -7.02 -2.50
C LYS A 79 -0.56 -5.74 -1.69
N THR A 80 0.38 -4.80 -1.82
CA THR A 80 0.30 -3.49 -1.17
C THR A 80 -0.95 -2.73 -1.61
N ILE A 81 -1.18 -2.65 -2.92
CA ILE A 81 -2.34 -1.98 -3.51
C ILE A 81 -3.63 -2.61 -3.00
N ASN A 82 -3.72 -3.95 -3.02
CA ASN A 82 -4.88 -4.66 -2.51
C ASN A 82 -5.11 -4.38 -1.02
N VAL A 83 -4.05 -4.35 -0.20
CA VAL A 83 -4.17 -3.98 1.22
C VAL A 83 -4.69 -2.56 1.37
N ILE A 84 -4.15 -1.59 0.62
CA ILE A 84 -4.62 -0.20 0.65
C ILE A 84 -6.11 -0.14 0.29
N PHE A 85 -6.56 -0.82 -0.78
CA PHE A 85 -7.98 -0.87 -1.14
C PHE A 85 -8.87 -1.47 -0.04
N ASN A 86 -8.37 -2.47 0.71
CA ASN A 86 -9.12 -3.07 1.81
C ASN A 86 -9.07 -2.25 3.12
N VAL A 87 -8.03 -1.44 3.30
CA VAL A 87 -7.83 -0.54 4.45
C VAL A 87 -8.66 0.74 4.28
N VAL A 88 -8.65 1.28 3.07
CA VAL A 88 -9.34 2.53 2.70
C VAL A 88 -10.82 2.19 2.55
N ASP A 89 -11.52 2.19 3.68
CA ASP A 89 -12.98 2.13 3.73
C ASP A 89 -13.58 3.18 2.76
N LEU A 90 -14.76 2.90 2.19
CA LEU A 90 -15.50 3.82 1.31
C LEU A 90 -15.58 5.26 1.85
N ASN A 91 -15.58 5.43 3.17
CA ASN A 91 -15.59 6.73 3.81
C ASN A 91 -14.24 7.47 3.74
N VAL A 92 -13.11 6.76 3.77
CA VAL A 92 -11.76 7.34 3.58
C VAL A 92 -11.53 7.66 2.10
N PHE A 93 -12.01 6.82 1.18
CA PHE A 93 -11.98 7.12 -0.26
C PHE A 93 -12.76 8.40 -0.58
N LYS A 94 -13.95 8.58 0.03
CA LYS A 94 -14.71 9.83 -0.07
C LYS A 94 -13.99 11.03 0.54
N LEU A 95 -13.29 10.86 1.66
CA LEU A 95 -12.49 11.92 2.28
C LEU A 95 -11.33 12.37 1.38
N ILE A 96 -10.60 11.41 0.79
CA ILE A 96 -9.52 11.69 -0.17
C ILE A 96 -10.06 12.41 -1.41
N ASN A 97 -11.22 11.97 -1.94
CA ASN A 97 -11.85 12.59 -3.11
C ASN A 97 -12.48 13.97 -2.83
N THR A 98 -12.90 14.24 -1.60
CA THR A 98 -13.48 15.54 -1.23
C THR A 98 -12.41 16.61 -0.96
N CYS A 99 -11.18 16.22 -0.65
CA CYS A 99 -10.04 17.14 -0.59
C CYS A 99 -9.62 17.69 -1.97
N SER A 100 -10.06 17.09 -3.07
CA SER A 100 -9.80 17.58 -4.44
C SER A 100 -10.84 18.61 -4.93
N GLY A 101 -11.84 18.95 -4.10
CA GLY A 101 -12.99 19.77 -4.52
C GLY A 101 -13.41 20.85 -3.52
N GLY A 102 -12.56 21.20 -2.56
CA GLY A 102 -12.85 22.24 -1.56
C GLY A 102 -11.92 23.45 -1.69
N ALA A 103 -12.43 24.48 -2.36
CA ALA A 103 -12.08 25.92 -2.32
C ALA A 103 -10.60 26.34 -2.33
#